data_AF-A0A8T5MSF9-F1
#
_entry.id   AF-A0A8T5MSF9-F1
#
_cell.length_a   1.000
_cell.length_b   1.000
_cell.length_c   1.000
_cell.angle_alpha   90.00
_cell.angle_beta   90.00
_cell.angle_gamma   90.00
#
_symmetry.space_group_name_H-M   'P 1'
#
loop_
_entity.id
_entity.type
_entity.pdbx_description
1 polymer ?
#
loop_
_entity_poly.entity_id
_entity_poly.type
_entity_poly.pdbx_seq_one_letter_code
_entity_poly.pdbx_strand_id
1 'polypeptide(L)' 'MTRKGVLVWKMPDGVYRTNIGAIRSQFSRHVRVDIERTKDEKGEKIVEIWSMHPNIVREAIEKVLGKRSYPECGAEVVGD' A
#
# COMPACT_ATOMS: atom_id res chain seq x y z
N MET A 1 7.55 4.79 -18.81
CA MET A 1 7.57 3.32 -18.69
C MET A 1 6.26 2.89 -18.03
N THR A 2 5.37 2.28 -18.79
CA THR A 2 4.06 1.79 -18.30
C THR A 2 4.30 0.52 -17.49
N ARG A 3 4.31 0.62 -16.16
CA ARG A 3 4.42 -0.56 -15.28
C ARG A 3 3.05 -1.24 -15.24
N LYS A 4 2.85 -2.29 -16.04
CA LYS A 4 1.64 -3.14 -16.01
C LYS A 4 1.60 -3.95 -14.70
N GLY A 5 0.43 -4.08 -14.07
CA GLY A 5 0.18 -5.02 -12.97
C GLY A 5 0.63 -4.56 -11.58
N VAL A 6 0.80 -3.25 -11.36
CA VAL A 6 1.26 -2.74 -10.07
C VAL A 6 0.09 -2.41 -9.15
N LEU A 7 0.07 -2.98 -7.93
CA LEU A 7 -0.80 -2.45 -6.88
C LEU A 7 -0.23 -1.12 -6.40
N VAL A 8 -1.06 -0.09 -6.37
CA VAL A 8 -0.86 1.10 -5.55
C VAL A 8 -1.78 0.95 -4.36
N TRP A 9 -1.21 0.72 -3.17
CA TRP A 9 -1.98 0.88 -1.95
C TRP A 9 -1.80 2.31 -1.42
N LYS A 10 -2.88 3.09 -1.40
CA LYS A 10 -2.92 4.44 -0.83
C LYS A 10 -3.35 4.36 0.63
N MET A 11 -2.61 5.01 1.51
CA MET A 11 -3.00 5.16 2.92
C MET A 11 -2.49 6.48 3.49
N PRO A 12 -3.17 7.08 4.49
CA PRO A 12 -2.65 8.25 5.17
C PRO A 12 -1.29 7.98 5.81
N ASP A 13 -0.40 8.96 5.76
CA ASP A 13 0.97 8.81 6.29
C ASP A 13 1.00 8.47 7.79
N GLY A 14 0.02 8.92 8.58
CA GLY A 14 -0.13 8.53 9.99
C GLY A 14 -0.43 7.04 10.17
N VAL A 15 -1.32 6.48 9.35
CA VAL A 15 -1.68 5.05 9.36
C VAL A 15 -0.48 4.20 8.94
N TYR A 16 0.21 4.62 7.87
CA TYR A 16 1.41 3.96 7.39
C TYR A 16 2.50 3.91 8.47
N ARG A 17 2.87 5.05 9.08
CA ARG A 17 3.95 5.11 10.08
C ARG A 17 3.66 4.22 11.30
N THR A 18 2.41 4.16 11.73
CA THR A 18 2.00 3.36 12.89
C THR A 18 2.11 1.87 12.62
N ASN A 19 1.86 1.44 11.37
CA ASN A 19 1.72 0.03 11.03
C ASN A 19 2.86 -0.54 10.17
N ILE A 20 3.81 0.28 9.68
CA ILE A 20 4.78 -0.16 8.67
C ILE A 20 5.67 -1.33 9.11
N GLY A 21 6.02 -1.40 10.39
CA GLY A 21 6.78 -2.53 10.92
C GLY A 21 6.03 -3.85 10.75
N ALA A 22 4.75 -3.86 11.14
CA ALA A 22 3.87 -5.02 11.00
C ALA A 22 3.57 -5.33 9.53
N ILE A 23 3.26 -4.32 8.71
CA ILE A 23 3.01 -4.47 7.27
C ILE A 23 4.21 -5.12 6.58
N ARG A 24 5.42 -4.57 6.76
CA ARG A 24 6.64 -5.15 6.17
C ARG A 24 6.88 -6.56 6.66
N SER A 25 6.64 -6.86 7.95
CA SER A 25 6.83 -8.22 8.47
C SER A 25 5.99 -9.29 7.75
N GLN A 26 4.83 -8.91 7.16
CA GLN A 26 3.96 -9.84 6.45
C GLN A 26 4.46 -10.18 5.03
N PHE A 27 5.18 -9.28 4.34
CA PHE A 27 5.61 -9.51 2.94
C PHE A 27 7.13 -9.42 2.69
N SER A 28 7.93 -8.94 3.65
CA SER A 28 9.34 -8.61 3.43
C SER A 28 10.24 -9.80 3.09
N ARG A 29 9.76 -11.03 3.26
CA ARG A 29 10.50 -12.25 2.91
C ARG A 29 10.36 -12.65 1.44
N HIS A 30 9.36 -12.13 0.72
CA HIS A 30 9.00 -12.65 -0.61
C HIS A 30 8.74 -11.56 -1.66
N VAL A 31 8.54 -10.31 -1.24
CA VAL A 31 8.08 -9.25 -2.14
C VAL A 31 8.90 -7.98 -1.95
N ARG A 32 9.50 -7.50 -3.04
CA ARG A 32 10.05 -6.15 -3.13
C ARG A 32 8.91 -5.16 -3.37
N VAL A 33 8.91 -4.08 -2.61
CA VAL A 33 7.97 -2.96 -2.76
C VAL A 33 8.74 -1.66 -2.94
N ASP A 34 8.23 -0.79 -3.80
CA ASP A 34 8.66 0.61 -3.85
C ASP A 34 7.66 1.44 -3.04
N ILE A 35 8.15 2.38 -2.22
CA ILE A 35 7.29 3.21 -1.36
C ILE A 35 7.53 4.66 -1.73
N GLU A 36 6.45 5.35 -2.10
CA GLU A 36 6.45 6.77 -2.42
C GLU A 36 5.52 7.52 -1.46
N ARG A 37 5.89 8.77 -1.14
CA ARG A 37 5.05 9.66 -0.34
C ARG A 37 4.63 10.82 -1.21
N THR A 38 3.32 10.99 -1.39
CA THR A 38 2.75 12.05 -2.20
C THR A 38 1.66 12.79 -1.42
N LYS A 39 1.05 13.79 -2.05
CA LYS A 39 -0.15 14.45 -1.55
C LYS A 39 -1.32 14.10 -2.47
N ASP A 40 -2.48 13.82 -1.90
CA ASP A 40 -3.71 13.65 -2.66
C ASP A 40 -4.27 15.00 -3.16
N GLU A 41 -5.41 14.96 -3.85
CA GLU A 41 -6.09 16.14 -4.39
C GLU A 41 -6.55 17.13 -3.30
N LYS A 42 -6.66 16.67 -2.05
CA LYS A 42 -7.03 17.48 -0.88
C LYS A 42 -5.80 18.02 -0.14
N GLY A 43 -4.59 17.68 -0.59
CA GLY A 43 -3.33 18.06 0.04
C GLY A 43 -2.90 17.17 1.21
N GLU A 44 -3.62 16.07 1.46
CA GLU A 44 -3.33 15.11 2.51
C GLU A 44 -2.11 14.26 2.14
N LYS A 45 -1.20 14.03 3.09
CA LYS A 45 -0.04 13.18 2.86
C LYS A 45 -0.48 11.71 2.81
N ILE A 46 -0.31 11.11 1.64
CA ILE A 46 -0.57 9.69 1.41
C ILE A 46 0.71 8.94 1.08
N VAL A 47 0.73 7.67 1.45
CA VAL A 47 1.80 6.74 1.11
C VAL A 47 1.27 5.78 0.07
N GLU A 48 2.02 5.66 -1.02
CA GLU A 48 1.75 4.77 -2.12
C GLU A 48 2.75 3.61 -2.08
N ILE A 49 2.21 2.40 -1.90
CA ILE A 49 3.01 1.17 -1.90
C ILE A 49 2.83 0.49 -3.24
N TRP A 50 3.92 0.37 -3.98
CA TRP A 50 3.98 -0.20 -5.32
C TRP A 50 4.56 -1.62 -5.28
N SER A 51 3.89 -2.58 -5.91
CA SER A 51 4.40 -3.95 -6.02
C SER A 51 3.97 -4.69 -7.28
N MET A 52 4.87 -5.51 -7.84
CA MET A 52 4.59 -6.49 -8.90
C MET A 52 3.85 -7.73 -8.39
N HIS A 53 3.67 -7.87 -7.08
CA HIS A 53 2.92 -8.96 -6.45
C HIS A 53 1.71 -8.40 -5.70
N PRO A 54 0.72 -7.82 -6.43
CA PRO A 54 -0.36 -7.04 -5.85
C PRO A 54 -1.17 -7.81 -4.81
N ASN A 55 -1.45 -9.09 -5.05
CA ASN A 55 -2.29 -9.88 -4.15
C ASN A 55 -1.63 -10.15 -2.79
N ILE A 56 -0.32 -10.42 -2.77
CA ILE A 56 0.42 -10.68 -1.53
C ILE A 56 0.49 -9.42 -0.67
N VAL A 57 0.77 -8.27 -1.28
CA VAL A 57 0.86 -6.99 -0.56
C VAL A 57 -0.51 -6.56 -0.06
N ARG A 58 -1.57 -6.73 -0.85
CA ARG A 58 -2.95 -6.48 -0.42
C ARG A 58 -3.29 -7.32 0.81
N GLU A 59 -3.11 -8.63 0.75
CA GLU A 59 -3.45 -9.54 1.86
C GLU A 59 -2.66 -9.18 3.13
N ALA A 60 -1.37 -8.88 3.00
CA ALA A 60 -0.53 -8.42 4.10
C ALA A 60 -1.06 -7.15 4.76
N ILE A 61 -1.45 -6.15 3.95
CA ILE A 61 -1.98 -4.88 4.47
C ILE A 61 -3.36 -5.10 5.10
N GLU A 62 -4.26 -5.82 4.45
CA GLU A 62 -5.59 -6.15 4.98
C GLU A 62 -5.52 -6.93 6.30
N LYS A 63 -4.53 -7.80 6.46
CA LYS A 63 -4.31 -8.56 7.70
C LYS A 63 -3.84 -7.69 8.87
N VAL A 64 -3.04 -6.66 8.59
CA VAL A 64 -2.52 -5.74 9.61
C VAL A 64 -3.54 -4.66 9.96
N LEU A 65 -4.14 -4.06 8.94
CA LEU A 65 -5.07 -2.95 9.10
C LEU A 65 -6.49 -3.43 9.43
N GLY A 66 -6.84 -4.66 9.05
CA GLY A 66 -8.21 -5.16 9.10
C GLY A 66 -9.06 -4.53 7.98
N LYS A 67 -9.87 -5.35 7.30
CA LYS A 67 -10.68 -4.92 6.13
C LYS A 67 -11.62 -3.72 6.37
N ARG A 68 -11.87 -3.32 7.61
CA ARG A 68 -12.85 -2.27 7.98
C ARG A 68 -12.31 -1.15 8.87
N SER A 69 -11.09 -1.27 9.42
CA SER A 69 -10.60 -0.29 10.41
C SER A 69 -10.06 0.98 9.77
N TYR A 70 -9.78 0.96 8.46
CA TYR A 70 -9.23 2.08 7.70
C TYR A 70 -9.92 2.19 6.33
N PRO A 71 -11.18 2.66 6.27
CA PRO A 71 -11.94 2.77 5.03
C PRO A 71 -11.33 3.74 4.01
N GLU A 72 -10.45 4.65 4.46
CA GLU A 72 -9.68 5.56 3.62
C GLU A 72 -8.47 4.90 2.94
N CYS A 73 -8.12 3.68 3.34
CA CYS A 73 -7.08 2.90 2.70
C CYS A 73 -7.64 2.13 1.50
N GLY A 74 -6.95 2.17 0.36
CA GLY A 74 -7.43 1.56 -0.87
C GLY A 74 -6.33 0.98 -1.73
N ALA A 75 -6.65 -0.14 -2.39
CA ALA A 75 -5.85 -0.77 -3.43
C ALA A 75 -6.36 -0.37 -4.80
N GLU A 76 -5.49 0.20 -5.63
CA GLU A 76 -5.73 0.39 -7.06
C GLU A 76 -4.72 -0.48 -7.82
N VAL A 77 -5.17 -1.25 -8.81
CA VAL A 77 -4.26 -1.94 -9.73
C VAL A 77 -4.06 -1.03 -10.93
N VAL A 78 -2.82 -0.64 -11.19
CA VAL A 78 -2.45 0.21 -12.31
C VAL A 78 -1.98 -0.66 -13.48
N GLY A 79 -2.80 -0.73 -14.54
CA GLY A 79 -2.46 -1.24 -15.87
C GLY A 79 -3.18 -2.54 -16.32
N ASP A 80 -3.44 -2.61 -17.64
CA ASP A 80 -3.74 -3.80 -18.46
C ASP A 80 -2.50 -4.21 -19.27
#